data_AF-C6KG39-F1
#
_entry.id   AF-C6KG39-F1
#
_cell.length_a   1.000
_cell.length_b   1.000
_cell.length_c   1.000
_cell.angle_alpha   90.00
_cell.angle_beta   90.00
_cell.angle_gamma   90.00
#
_symmetry.space_group_name_H-M   'P 1'
#
loop_
_entity.id
_entity.type
_entity.pdbx_description
1 polymer ?
#
loop_
_entity_poly.entity_id
_entity_poly.type
_entity_poly.pdbx_seq_one_letter_code
_entity_poly.pdbx_strand_id
1 'polypeptide(L)'
;LLKGVDLPKEEENFQKLYVKAPSFLSIHMGVKAEVLPPDTDCHHFVLESDWRRLEEPYGSIFLSIPTVLDPSLAPDGRHILHIFT
;
A
#
# COMPACT_ATOMS: atom_id res chain seq x y z
N LEU A 1 -0.72 18.38 14.30
CA LEU A 1 -0.03 19.67 14.52
C LEU A 1 -0.51 20.24 15.83
N LEU A 2 0.43 20.68 16.67
CA LEU A 2 0.11 21.26 17.97
C LEU A 2 -0.67 22.58 17.79
N LYS A 3 -1.60 22.85 18.70
CA LYS A 3 -2.42 24.07 18.70
C LYS A 3 -2.12 24.83 19.99
N GLY A 4 -1.76 26.11 19.89
CA GLY A 4 -1.42 26.97 21.02
C GLY A 4 -0.91 28.33 20.55
N VAL A 5 -0.90 29.32 21.46
CA VAL A 5 -0.50 30.71 21.14
C VAL A 5 1.01 30.93 21.29
N ASP A 6 1.76 29.93 21.80
CA ASP A 6 3.20 30.01 22.03
C ASP A 6 3.85 28.64 21.73
N LEU A 7 4.17 28.40 20.46
CA LEU A 7 4.82 27.16 20.02
C LEU A 7 6.35 27.37 19.98
N PRO A 8 7.16 26.38 20.40
CA PRO A 8 8.61 26.42 20.20
C PRO A 8 8.96 26.62 18.72
N LYS A 9 10.09 27.25 18.44
CA LYS A 9 10.49 27.58 17.07
C LYS A 9 10.64 26.35 16.18
N GLU A 10 11.05 25.24 16.80
CA GLU A 10 11.18 23.93 16.18
C GLU A 10 9.83 23.40 15.69
N GLU A 11 8.77 23.55 16.48
CA GLU A 11 7.41 23.15 16.08
C GLU A 11 6.89 24.05 14.96
N GLU A 12 7.10 25.36 15.03
CA GLU A 12 6.72 26.27 13.93
C GLU A 12 7.41 25.88 12.62
N ASN A 13 8.70 25.54 12.67
CA ASN A 13 9.47 25.12 11.51
C ASN A 13 9.02 23.76 10.98
N PHE A 14 8.74 22.81 11.87
CA PHE A 14 8.18 21.51 11.50
C PHE A 14 6.83 21.65 10.80
N GLN A 15 5.90 22.45 11.34
CA GLN A 15 4.57 22.62 10.75
C GLN A 15 4.60 23.25 9.34
N LYS A 16 5.60 24.10 9.04
CA LYS A 16 5.79 24.68 7.70
C LYS A 16 6.24 23.67 6.66
N LEU A 17 6.97 22.64 7.09
CA LEU A 17 7.53 21.60 6.22
C LEU A 17 6.68 20.33 6.22
N TYR A 18 5.77 20.19 7.19
CA TYR A 18 4.94 19.02 7.35
C TYR A 18 3.97 18.88 6.18
N VAL A 19 4.11 17.79 5.44
CA VAL A 19 3.14 17.34 4.44
C VAL A 19 2.43 16.13 5.03
N LYS A 20 1.11 16.23 5.19
CA LYS A 20 0.30 15.10 5.65
C LYS A 20 0.30 14.03 4.56
N ALA A 21 0.73 12.82 4.90
CA ALA A 21 0.58 11.68 4.01
C ALA A 21 -0.90 11.47 3.64
N PRO A 22 -1.23 11.15 2.38
CA PRO A 22 -2.58 10.81 1.99
C PRO A 22 -3.06 9.55 2.75
N SER A 23 -4.38 9.43 2.89
CA SER A 23 -4.97 8.17 3.35
C SER A 23 -4.87 7.13 2.23
N PHE A 24 -4.72 5.86 2.62
CA PHE A 24 -4.68 4.73 1.69
C PHE A 24 -5.74 3.71 2.06
N LEU A 25 -6.16 2.90 1.08
CA LEU A 25 -7.03 1.74 1.30
C LEU A 25 -6.15 0.49 1.40
N SER A 26 -6.45 -0.41 2.34
CA SER A 26 -5.76 -1.69 2.49
C SER A 26 -6.77 -2.83 2.48
N ILE A 27 -6.55 -3.82 1.62
CA ILE A 27 -7.41 -5.00 1.45
C ILE A 27 -6.58 -6.25 1.69
N HIS A 28 -7.07 -7.13 2.56
CA HIS A 28 -6.53 -8.47 2.77
C HIS A 28 -7.53 -9.47 2.22
N MET A 29 -7.12 -10.29 1.25
CA MET A 29 -8.02 -11.20 0.55
C MET A 29 -7.38 -12.58 0.38
N GLY A 30 -8.12 -13.62 0.73
CA GLY A 30 -7.77 -15.00 0.38
C GLY A 30 -8.35 -15.38 -0.97
N VAL A 31 -7.51 -15.83 -1.89
CA VAL A 31 -7.93 -16.27 -3.23
C VAL A 31 -7.56 -17.72 -3.48
N LYS A 32 -8.23 -18.38 -4.44
CA LYS A 32 -7.83 -19.73 -4.87
C LYS A 32 -6.48 -19.65 -5.57
N ALA A 33 -5.60 -20.63 -5.37
CA ALA A 33 -4.29 -20.64 -6.01
C ALA A 33 -4.37 -20.59 -7.55
N GLU A 34 -5.38 -21.24 -8.13
CA GLU A 34 -5.62 -21.33 -9.59
C GLU A 34 -5.87 -19.99 -10.30
N VAL A 35 -6.13 -18.90 -9.56
CA VAL A 35 -6.36 -17.57 -10.18
C VAL A 35 -5.06 -16.82 -10.46
N LEU A 36 -3.95 -17.24 -9.87
CA LEU A 36 -2.64 -16.66 -10.15
C LEU A 36 -1.93 -17.48 -11.23
N PRO A 37 -1.34 -16.82 -12.25
CA PRO A 37 -0.46 -17.51 -13.19
C PRO A 37 0.67 -18.24 -12.46
N PRO A 38 1.15 -19.38 -12.99
CA PRO A 38 2.42 -19.94 -12.56
C PRO A 38 3.53 -18.88 -12.64
N ASP A 39 4.50 -18.96 -11.72
CA ASP A 39 5.65 -18.05 -11.65
C ASP A 39 5.30 -16.56 -11.39
N THR A 40 4.12 -16.30 -10.83
CA THR A 40 3.75 -14.95 -10.34
C THR A 40 4.73 -14.51 -9.24
N ASP A 41 5.30 -13.32 -9.39
CA ASP A 41 6.17 -12.71 -8.39
C ASP A 41 5.41 -12.34 -7.09
N CYS A 42 6.15 -12.14 -6.00
CA CYS A 42 5.53 -11.73 -4.75
C CYS A 42 4.99 -10.29 -4.79
N HIS A 43 5.68 -9.38 -5.47
CA HIS A 43 5.36 -7.95 -5.45
C HIS A 43 5.03 -7.44 -6.84
N HIS A 44 3.88 -6.79 -6.95
CA HIS A 44 3.43 -6.14 -8.17
C HIS A 44 3.08 -4.69 -7.89
N PHE A 45 3.49 -3.84 -8.82
CA PHE A 45 3.07 -2.45 -8.88
C PHE A 45 2.25 -2.26 -10.14
N VAL A 46 0.96 -1.97 -9.96
CA VAL A 46 0.01 -1.78 -11.04
C VAL A 46 -0.31 -0.30 -11.12
N LEU A 47 -0.04 0.27 -12.29
CA LEU A 47 -0.41 1.63 -12.60
C LEU A 47 -1.71 1.61 -13.37
N GLU A 48 -2.56 2.59 -13.08
CA GLU A 48 -3.58 2.99 -14.03
C GLU A 48 -2.92 3.53 -15.33
N SER A 49 -3.73 3.88 -16.30
CA SER A 49 -3.29 4.29 -17.64
C SER A 49 -2.29 5.48 -17.73
N ASP A 50 -2.00 6.21 -16.65
CA ASP A 50 -1.20 7.44 -16.68
C ASP A 50 -0.29 7.63 -15.45
N TRP A 51 1.03 7.73 -15.70
CA TRP A 51 2.06 8.01 -14.70
C TRP A 51 1.88 9.33 -13.94
N ARG A 52 1.18 10.31 -14.53
CA ARG A 52 0.90 11.58 -13.87
C ARG A 52 -0.04 11.44 -12.68
N ARG A 53 -0.73 10.29 -12.57
CA ARG A 53 -1.72 9.98 -11.54
C ARG A 53 -1.15 9.12 -10.41
N LEU A 54 0.17 8.92 -10.36
CA LEU A 54 0.85 8.08 -9.38
C LEU A 54 0.46 8.40 -7.92
N GLU A 55 0.38 9.69 -7.61
CA GLU A 55 0.09 10.20 -6.26
C GLU A 55 -1.41 10.46 -6.03
N GLU A 56 -2.26 10.23 -7.05
CA GLU A 56 -3.70 10.35 -6.88
C GLU A 56 -4.24 9.14 -6.08
N PRO A 57 -5.24 9.36 -5.21
CA PRO A 57 -5.94 8.25 -4.56
C PRO A 57 -6.44 7.26 -5.61
N TYR A 58 -6.13 5.96 -5.41
CA TYR A 58 -6.49 4.87 -6.34
C TYR A 58 -5.81 4.94 -7.72
N GLY A 59 -4.81 5.82 -7.92
CA GLY A 59 -4.07 5.93 -9.18
C GLY A 59 -3.00 4.85 -9.37
N SER A 60 -2.65 4.16 -8.28
CA SER A 60 -1.79 2.98 -8.32
C SER A 60 -2.26 1.93 -7.32
N ILE A 61 -1.90 0.68 -7.60
CA ILE A 61 -2.14 -0.46 -6.73
C ILE A 61 -0.81 -1.14 -6.46
N PHE A 62 -0.49 -1.29 -5.18
CA PHE A 62 0.55 -2.19 -4.72
C PHE A 62 -0.09 -3.50 -4.29
N LEU A 63 0.41 -4.60 -4.83
CA LEU A 63 -0.05 -5.94 -4.49
C LEU A 63 1.13 -6.77 -4.00
N SER A 64 0.98 -7.34 -2.81
CA SER A 64 1.90 -8.30 -2.23
C SER A 64 1.22 -9.66 -2.06
N ILE A 65 1.91 -10.73 -2.46
CA ILE A 65 1.44 -12.11 -2.40
C ILE A 65 2.44 -12.94 -1.60
N PRO A 66 2.51 -12.77 -0.26
CA PRO A 66 3.56 -13.37 0.56
C PRO A 66 3.57 -14.90 0.50
N THR A 67 2.42 -15.52 0.19
CA THR A 67 2.26 -16.97 0.00
C THR A 67 2.98 -17.53 -1.23
N VAL A 68 3.48 -16.69 -2.14
CA VAL A 68 4.40 -17.11 -3.21
C VAL A 68 5.75 -17.50 -2.62
N LEU A 69 6.22 -16.76 -1.60
CA LEU A 69 7.51 -17.00 -0.95
C LEU A 69 7.40 -18.03 0.16
N ASP A 70 6.30 -18.01 0.91
CA ASP A 70 6.04 -18.94 2.00
C ASP A 70 4.59 -19.46 1.94
N PRO A 71 4.38 -20.65 1.35
CA PRO A 71 3.05 -21.26 1.25
C PRO A 71 2.39 -21.54 2.61
N SER A 72 3.15 -21.65 3.70
CA SER A 72 2.62 -21.97 5.03
C SER A 72 1.74 -20.85 5.62
N LEU A 73 1.80 -19.65 5.04
CA LEU A 73 1.03 -18.48 5.46
C LEU A 73 -0.46 -18.59 5.11
N ALA A 74 -0.87 -19.55 4.28
CA ALA A 74 -2.26 -19.75 3.90
C ALA A 74 -2.66 -21.23 3.91
N PRO A 75 -3.97 -21.54 3.99
CA PRO A 75 -4.46 -22.90 3.78
C PRO A 75 -4.10 -23.44 2.40
N ASP A 76 -4.00 -24.77 2.29
CA ASP A 76 -3.71 -25.46 1.03
C ASP A 76 -4.62 -25.00 -0.11
N GLY A 77 -4.01 -24.76 -1.28
CA GLY A 77 -4.72 -24.30 -2.47
C GLY A 77 -5.19 -22.85 -2.42
N ARG A 78 -4.65 -22.03 -1.51
CA ARG A 78 -4.97 -20.59 -1.39
C ARG A 78 -3.71 -19.71 -1.41
N HIS A 79 -3.91 -18.48 -1.88
CA HIS A 79 -2.96 -17.39 -1.72
C HIS A 79 -3.58 -16.25 -0.93
N ILE A 80 -2.75 -15.48 -0.24
CA ILE A 80 -3.15 -14.23 0.40
C ILE A 80 -2.68 -13.09 -0.49
N LEU A 81 -3.60 -12.18 -0.81
CA LEU A 81 -3.33 -10.91 -1.45
C LEU A 81 -3.41 -9.81 -0.39
N HIS A 82 -2.34 -9.03 -0.26
CA HIS A 82 -2.33 -7.78 0.48
C HIS A 82 -2.22 -6.64 -0.52
N ILE A 83 -3.29 -5.86 -0.64
CA ILE A 83 -3.45 -4.82 -1.66
C ILE A 83 -3.55 -3.47 -0.98
N PHE A 84 -2.85 -2.46 -1.49
CA PHE A 84 -3.03 -1.08 -1.05
C PHE A 84 -2.92 -0.05 -2.17
N THR A 85 -3.63 1.07 -2.00
CA THR A 85 -3.76 2.18 -2.96
C THR A 85 -3.57 3.53 -2.30
#